data_AF-A0A3G4VP68-F1
#
_entry.id   AF-A0A3G4VP68-F1
#
_cell.length_a   1.000
_cell.length_b   1.000
_cell.length_c   1.000
_cell.angle_alpha   90.00
_cell.angle_beta   90.00
_cell.angle_gamma   90.00
#
_symmetry.space_group_name_H-M   'P 1'
#
loop_
_entity.id
_entity.type
_entity.pdbx_description
1 polymer ?
#
loop_
_entity_poly.entity_id
_entity_poly.type
_entity_poly.pdbx_seq_one_letter_code
_entity_poly.pdbx_strand_id
1 'polypeptide(L)'
;MKDLKFEVKRSLSRLEAADQLTALAAALREGEEAELELGAATLGLRIPDELRCELEVEIGDGQIELEIELKWPISAPGRRAASSSAAMAAEEQPVRKGAAAEPSRRRSAKRSPKKAP
;
A
#
# COMPACT_ATOMS: atom_id res chain seq x y z
N MET A 1 -23.89 -4.99 18.75
CA MET A 1 -24.05 -3.59 18.33
C MET A 1 -24.95 -3.58 17.10
N LYS A 2 -25.79 -2.56 16.93
CA LYS A 2 -26.68 -2.44 15.76
C LYS A 2 -25.87 -1.86 14.60
N ASP A 3 -26.10 -2.33 13.39
CA ASP A 3 -25.43 -1.80 12.20
C ASP A 3 -25.75 -0.31 12.04
N LEU A 4 -24.72 0.52 11.84
CA LEU A 4 -24.85 1.94 11.58
C LEU A 4 -24.84 2.17 10.07
N LYS A 5 -25.88 2.83 9.54
CA LYS A 5 -25.91 3.36 8.18
C LYS A 5 -26.06 4.88 8.23
N PHE A 6 -25.18 5.57 7.52
CA PHE A 6 -25.25 7.01 7.28
C PHE A 6 -25.35 7.25 5.77
N GLU A 7 -26.26 8.10 5.33
CA GLU A 7 -26.50 8.41 3.91
C GLU A 7 -26.83 9.89 3.75
N VAL A 8 -26.14 10.57 2.84
CA VAL A 8 -26.39 11.98 2.46
C VAL A 8 -26.52 12.06 0.95
N LYS A 9 -27.67 12.54 0.46
CA LYS A 9 -27.95 12.75 -0.97
C LYS A 9 -28.16 14.23 -1.24
N ARG A 10 -27.37 14.79 -2.13
CA ARG A 10 -27.47 16.20 -2.57
C ARG A 10 -26.85 16.38 -3.94
N SER A 11 -27.33 17.38 -4.68
CA SER A 11 -26.68 17.82 -5.93
C SER A 11 -25.51 18.74 -5.58
N LEU A 12 -24.37 18.51 -6.21
CA LEU A 12 -23.16 19.32 -6.05
C LEU A 12 -22.75 19.93 -7.39
N SER A 13 -22.14 21.11 -7.35
CA SER A 13 -21.33 21.59 -8.47
C SER A 13 -20.06 20.75 -8.63
N ARG A 14 -19.43 20.84 -9.80
CA ARG A 14 -18.16 20.14 -10.08
C ARG A 14 -17.05 20.52 -9.08
N LEU A 15 -17.02 21.78 -8.62
CA LEU A 15 -16.00 22.24 -7.68
C LEU A 15 -16.26 21.69 -6.28
N GLU A 16 -17.50 21.77 -5.79
CA GLU A 16 -17.86 21.21 -4.48
C GLU A 16 -17.63 19.69 -4.42
N ALA A 17 -17.90 18.97 -5.50
CA ALA A 17 -17.58 17.55 -5.59
C ALA A 17 -16.06 17.29 -5.50
N ALA A 18 -15.24 18.11 -6.16
CA ALA A 18 -13.78 18.00 -6.10
C ALA A 18 -13.24 18.31 -4.68
N ASP A 19 -13.80 19.32 -4.02
CA ASP A 19 -13.43 19.66 -2.65
C ASP A 19 -13.78 18.51 -1.68
N GLN A 20 -14.96 17.90 -1.85
CA GLN A 20 -15.38 16.76 -1.03
C GLN A 20 -14.49 15.53 -1.26
N LEU A 21 -14.11 15.23 -2.51
CA LEU A 21 -13.17 14.15 -2.82
C LEU A 21 -11.76 14.44 -2.27
N THR A 22 -11.35 15.72 -2.26
CA THR A 22 -10.08 16.15 -1.68
C THR A 22 -10.07 15.95 -0.17
N ALA A 23 -11.16 16.30 0.52
CA ALA A 23 -11.32 16.07 1.95
C ALA A 23 -11.29 14.57 2.29
N LEU A 24 -11.99 13.73 1.52
CA LEU A 24 -11.92 12.27 1.66
C LEU A 24 -10.48 11.76 1.46
N ALA A 25 -9.80 12.23 0.43
CA ALA A 25 -8.40 11.86 0.17
C ALA A 25 -7.44 12.35 1.27
N ALA A 26 -7.73 13.45 1.94
CA ALA A 26 -6.96 13.92 3.09
C ALA A 26 -7.17 13.00 4.31
N ALA A 27 -8.42 12.67 4.63
CA ALA A 27 -8.77 11.75 5.72
C ALA A 27 -8.12 10.36 5.53
N LEU A 28 -8.15 9.83 4.31
CA LEU A 28 -7.50 8.54 4.00
C LEU A 28 -5.97 8.57 4.17
N ARG A 29 -5.32 9.73 3.97
CA ARG A 29 -3.88 9.89 4.18
C ARG A 29 -3.50 10.08 5.64
N GLU A 30 -4.38 10.70 6.42
CA GLU A 30 -4.23 10.83 7.87
C GLU A 30 -4.30 9.46 8.54
N GLY A 31 -5.26 8.62 8.11
CA GLY A 31 -5.45 7.29 8.68
C GLY A 31 -5.95 7.36 10.12
N GLU A 32 -5.87 6.24 10.83
CA GLU A 32 -6.29 6.10 12.23
C GLU A 32 -7.63 6.78 12.52
N GLU A 33 -7.70 7.83 13.34
CA GLU A 33 -8.92 8.54 13.69
C GLU A 33 -9.08 9.79 12.82
N ALA A 34 -9.75 9.64 11.69
CA ALA A 34 -9.93 10.73 10.72
C ALA A 34 -11.36 11.29 10.77
N GLU A 35 -11.47 12.60 10.63
CA GLU A 35 -12.75 13.31 10.49
C GLU A 35 -13.00 13.74 9.05
N LEU A 36 -14.21 13.51 8.56
CA LEU A 36 -14.64 13.89 7.22
C LEU A 36 -15.87 14.79 7.28
N GLU A 37 -15.74 16.01 6.77
CA GLU A 37 -16.86 16.94 6.62
C GLU A 37 -17.64 16.65 5.33
N LEU A 38 -18.94 16.37 5.48
CA LEU A 38 -19.88 16.05 4.41
C LEU A 38 -21.00 17.11 4.39
N GLY A 39 -20.62 18.37 4.19
CA GLY A 39 -21.53 19.50 4.23
C GLY A 39 -21.91 19.87 5.66
N ALA A 40 -23.14 19.57 6.07
CA ALA A 40 -23.65 19.90 7.42
C ALA A 40 -23.37 18.79 8.46
N ALA A 41 -22.71 17.71 8.06
CA ALA A 41 -22.41 16.57 8.92
C ALA A 41 -20.91 16.28 8.96
N THR A 42 -20.42 15.83 10.11
CA THR A 42 -19.05 15.35 10.28
C THR A 42 -19.08 13.86 10.58
N LEU A 43 -18.27 13.08 9.87
CA LEU A 43 -18.15 11.64 10.03
C LEU A 43 -16.75 11.31 10.56
N GLY A 44 -16.69 10.74 11.77
CA GLY A 44 -15.46 10.19 12.33
C GLY A 44 -15.30 8.72 11.95
N LEU A 45 -14.16 8.34 11.38
CA LEU A 45 -13.88 6.98 10.94
C LEU A 45 -12.51 6.51 11.45
N ARG A 46 -12.44 5.23 11.82
CA ARG A 46 -11.16 4.56 12.02
C ARG A 46 -10.66 3.94 10.72
N ILE A 47 -9.64 4.49 10.09
CA ILE A 47 -9.13 4.07 8.77
C ILE A 47 -7.81 3.29 8.94
N PRO A 48 -7.73 2.02 8.51
CA PRO A 48 -6.50 1.24 8.56
C PRO A 48 -5.54 1.56 7.39
N ASP A 49 -4.28 1.11 7.53
CA ASP A 49 -3.25 1.24 6.48
C ASP A 49 -3.62 0.51 5.17
N GLU A 50 -4.39 -0.58 5.26
CA GLU A 50 -4.84 -1.37 4.13
C GLU A 50 -6.36 -1.51 4.12
N LEU A 51 -6.96 -1.24 2.96
CA LEU A 51 -8.40 -1.37 2.71
C LEU A 51 -8.64 -1.89 1.31
N ARG A 52 -9.82 -2.49 1.09
CA ARG A 52 -10.27 -2.88 -0.25
C ARG A 52 -10.95 -1.69 -0.91
N CYS A 53 -10.58 -1.43 -2.17
CA CYS A 53 -11.14 -0.36 -3.00
C CYS A 53 -11.71 -0.95 -4.29
N GLU A 54 -12.93 -0.54 -4.64
CA GLU A 54 -13.57 -0.83 -5.91
C GLU A 54 -13.97 0.51 -6.56
N LEU A 55 -13.71 0.63 -7.86
CA LEU A 55 -14.01 1.82 -8.67
C LEU A 55 -14.85 1.37 -9.85
N GLU A 56 -16.06 1.89 -9.95
CA GLU A 56 -17.00 1.54 -11.01
C GLU A 56 -17.43 2.79 -11.77
N VAL A 57 -17.58 2.64 -13.10
CA VAL A 57 -18.05 3.69 -14.00
C VAL A 57 -19.10 3.10 -14.90
N GLU A 58 -20.30 3.66 -14.85
CA GLU A 58 -21.42 3.26 -15.70
C GLU A 58 -21.92 4.44 -16.53
N ILE A 59 -22.35 4.15 -17.75
CA ILE A 59 -22.94 5.14 -18.67
C ILE A 59 -24.27 4.57 -19.15
N GLY A 60 -25.36 5.24 -18.78
CA GLY A 60 -26.72 4.79 -19.04
C GLY A 60 -27.73 5.92 -18.83
N ASP A 61 -28.89 5.84 -19.48
CA ASP A 61 -30.00 6.78 -19.32
C ASP A 61 -29.63 8.29 -19.45
N GLY A 62 -28.62 8.58 -20.29
CA GLY A 62 -28.12 9.93 -20.51
C GLY A 62 -27.28 10.49 -19.35
N GLN A 63 -26.83 9.62 -18.44
CA GLN A 63 -26.06 9.95 -17.25
C GLN A 63 -24.74 9.17 -17.23
N ILE A 64 -23.79 9.71 -16.48
CA ILE A 64 -22.57 9.00 -16.07
C ILE A 64 -22.63 8.83 -14.56
N GLU A 65 -22.40 7.59 -14.11
CA GLU A 65 -22.29 7.24 -12.70
C GLU A 65 -20.85 6.82 -12.41
N LEU A 66 -20.29 7.36 -11.34
CA LEU A 66 -18.94 7.08 -10.87
C LEU A 66 -19.05 6.73 -9.39
N GLU A 67 -18.75 5.48 -9.04
CA GLU A 67 -18.79 5.00 -7.68
C GLU A 67 -17.38 4.66 -7.18
N ILE A 68 -17.10 5.05 -5.93
CA ILE A 68 -15.89 4.69 -5.21
C ILE A 68 -16.34 3.97 -3.94
N GLU A 69 -16.08 2.67 -3.88
CA GLU A 69 -16.41 1.85 -2.72
C GLU A 69 -15.14 1.48 -1.95
N LEU A 70 -15.15 1.75 -0.65
CA LEU A 70 -14.05 1.42 0.26
C LEU A 70 -14.56 0.54 1.40
N LYS A 71 -13.90 -0.60 1.61
CA LYS A 71 -14.30 -1.60 2.62
C LYS A 71 -13.12 -2.01 3.48
N TRP A 72 -13.33 -1.98 4.80
CA TRP A 72 -12.35 -2.46 5.78
C TRP A 72 -13.02 -2.96 7.07
N PRO A 73 -12.35 -3.82 7.85
CA PRO A 73 -12.91 -4.34 9.10
C PRO A 73 -12.88 -3.28 10.21
N ILE A 74 -13.98 -3.17 10.95
CA ILE A 74 -14.03 -2.43 12.22
C ILE A 74 -13.26 -3.27 13.25
N SER A 75 -11.98 -2.99 13.45
CA SER A 75 -11.16 -3.76 14.40
C SER A 75 -11.73 -3.68 15.81
N ALA A 76 -12.01 -4.83 16.44
CA ALA A 76 -12.08 -4.88 17.90
C ALA A 76 -10.69 -4.53 18.47
N PRO A 77 -10.58 -3.79 19.59
CA PRO A 77 -9.29 -3.43 20.15
C PRO A 77 -8.56 -4.71 20.59
N GLY A 78 -7.53 -5.11 19.85
CA GLY A 78 -6.65 -6.20 20.23
C GLY A 78 -6.28 -7.20 19.14
N ARG A 79 -5.59 -6.75 18.09
CA ARG A 79 -4.40 -7.46 17.57
C ARG A 79 -3.69 -6.58 16.56
N ARG A 80 -2.53 -6.07 16.97
CA ARG A 80 -1.49 -5.61 16.05
C ARG A 80 -1.06 -6.84 15.22
N ALA A 81 -1.58 -6.97 14.01
CA ALA A 81 -1.00 -7.82 12.98
C ALA A 81 -0.03 -6.92 12.20
N ALA A 82 1.18 -6.73 12.73
CA ALA A 82 2.34 -7.49 12.27
C ALA A 82 2.65 -7.14 10.82
N SER A 83 3.55 -6.15 10.68
CA SER A 83 4.32 -5.88 9.47
C SER A 83 4.70 -7.18 8.76
N SER A 84 4.17 -7.44 7.57
CA SER A 84 4.78 -8.39 6.66
C SER A 84 6.03 -7.74 6.09
N SER A 85 7.12 -7.92 6.84
CA SER A 85 8.49 -7.78 6.39
C SER A 85 8.67 -8.40 5.01
N ALA A 86 9.39 -7.67 4.17
CA ALA A 86 10.21 -8.20 3.09
C ALA A 86 10.84 -9.55 3.49
N ALA A 87 10.61 -10.58 2.67
CA ALA A 87 11.52 -11.69 2.37
C ALA A 87 10.77 -12.77 1.57
N MET A 88 10.66 -12.60 0.24
CA MET A 88 10.72 -13.77 -0.62
C MET A 88 12.16 -13.90 -1.09
N ALA A 89 12.89 -14.69 -0.31
CA ALA A 89 14.18 -15.23 -0.65
C ALA A 89 14.06 -16.18 -1.86
N ALA A 90 15.05 -16.06 -2.74
CA ALA A 90 15.78 -17.15 -3.38
C ALA A 90 14.95 -18.38 -3.81
N GLU A 91 14.63 -18.42 -5.10
CA GLU A 91 14.38 -19.69 -5.79
C GLU A 91 15.74 -20.38 -6.04
N GLU A 92 16.00 -21.47 -5.31
CA GLU A 92 17.07 -22.43 -5.60
C GLU A 92 16.74 -23.22 -6.87
N GLN A 93 17.71 -23.33 -7.79
CA GLN A 93 17.71 -24.27 -8.91
C GLN A 93 18.96 -25.18 -8.83
N PRO A 94 18.85 -26.47 -9.22
CA PRO A 94 19.71 -27.53 -8.71
C PRO A 94 21.00 -27.78 -9.50
N VAL A 95 21.96 -28.31 -8.74
CA VAL A 95 23.23 -28.97 -9.04
C VAL A 95 23.43 -29.51 -10.47
N ARG A 96 24.56 -29.16 -11.09
CA ARG A 96 25.26 -30.06 -12.03
C ARG A 96 26.73 -30.23 -11.67
N LYS A 97 27.07 -31.51 -11.49
CA LYS A 97 28.35 -32.11 -11.15
C LYS A 97 29.15 -32.40 -12.42
N GLY A 98 30.39 -31.92 -12.49
CA GLY A 98 31.43 -32.35 -13.43
C GLY A 98 32.78 -31.85 -12.89
N ALA A 99 33.54 -32.67 -12.16
CA ALA A 99 34.51 -33.66 -12.65
C ALA A 99 35.83 -33.04 -13.15
N ALA A 100 36.84 -33.12 -12.27
CA ALA A 100 38.28 -33.33 -12.48
C ALA A 100 39.11 -32.33 -13.31
N ALA A 101 40.14 -31.73 -12.69
CA ALA A 101 41.55 -32.12 -12.89
C ALA A 101 42.55 -31.18 -12.16
N GLU A 102 43.32 -31.81 -11.27
CA GLU A 102 44.68 -31.57 -10.74
C GLU A 102 45.21 -30.22 -10.18
N PRO A 103 46.05 -30.29 -9.12
CA PRO A 103 46.73 -29.16 -8.52
C PRO A 103 48.17 -29.02 -9.03
N SER A 104 48.59 -27.81 -9.43
CA SER A 104 50.02 -27.54 -9.65
C SER A 104 50.51 -26.39 -8.78
N ARG A 105 51.25 -26.77 -7.74
CA ARG A 105 52.10 -25.90 -6.94
C ARG A 105 53.18 -25.31 -7.85
N ARG A 106 53.38 -23.98 -7.83
CA ARG A 106 54.73 -23.42 -8.04
C ARG A 106 55.00 -22.21 -7.16
N ARG A 107 56.23 -22.22 -6.67
CA ARG A 107 56.82 -21.49 -5.55
C ARG A 107 57.02 -20.00 -5.82
N SER A 108 56.98 -19.28 -4.71
CA SER A 108 57.63 -18.02 -4.34
C SER A 108 58.80 -17.54 -5.22
N ALA A 109 58.77 -16.25 -5.57
CA ALA A 109 59.96 -15.41 -5.62
C ALA A 109 59.60 -13.95 -5.28
N LYS A 110 60.60 -13.25 -4.74
CA LYS A 110 60.53 -12.11 -3.84
C LYS A 110 61.08 -10.86 -4.52
N ARG A 111 60.56 -9.66 -4.20
CA ARG A 111 61.30 -8.40 -3.84
C ARG A 111 60.45 -7.13 -4.05
N SER A 112 60.25 -6.39 -2.97
CA SER A 112 59.88 -4.94 -2.88
C SER A 112 61.11 -4.04 -3.17
N PRO A 113 61.13 -2.70 -2.94
CA PRO A 113 60.08 -1.65 -2.80
C PRO A 113 60.42 -0.29 -3.53
N LYS A 114 59.59 0.75 -3.32
CA LYS A 114 59.86 2.23 -3.16
C LYS A 114 58.87 3.08 -3.98
N LYS A 115 57.94 3.83 -3.37
CA LYS A 115 58.00 5.13 -2.63
C LYS A 115 58.12 6.35 -3.56
N ALA A 116 57.18 7.28 -3.35
CA ALA A 116 56.81 8.51 -4.06
C ALA A 116 57.93 9.57 -4.21
N PRO A 117 57.62 10.69 -4.88
CA PRO A 117 57.14 11.88 -4.15
C PRO A 117 55.68 12.25 -4.44
#